data_AF-A0A945E2B3-F1
#
_entry.id   AF-A0A945E2B3-F1
#
_cell.length_a   1.000
_cell.length_b   1.000
_cell.length_c   1.000
_cell.angle_alpha   90.00
_cell.angle_beta   90.00
_cell.angle_gamma   90.00
#
_symmetry.space_group_name_H-M   'P 1'
#
loop_
_entity.id
_entity.type
_entity.pdbx_description
1 polymer ?
#
loop_
_entity_poly.entity_id
_entity_poly.type
_entity_poly.pdbx_seq_one_letter_code
_entity_poly.pdbx_strand_id
1 'polypeptide(L)'
;MKSKKLKLVFPSKMKSAYWFFSLIYAMFEVIQGLFFHPYQTVQFLVKKKLFKILIFFPVFCLLFIYLLGLILGEFGQYGFLFLDSNWVVFIKYWIVYFCILWQMVLFYLFFRFWYAWRKSNKLGSVY
;
A
#
# COMPACT_ATOMS: atom_id res chain seq x y z
N MET A 1 26.95 -36.44 19.25
CA MET A 1 26.15 -36.58 18.02
C MET A 1 26.26 -35.27 17.22
N LYS A 2 27.08 -35.21 16.15
CA LYS A 2 27.34 -33.97 15.38
C LYS A 2 26.12 -33.65 14.50
N SER A 3 25.37 -32.61 14.84
CA SER A 3 24.30 -32.06 14.02
C SER A 3 24.89 -31.49 12.72
N LYS A 4 24.71 -32.22 11.61
CA LYS A 4 25.03 -31.74 10.26
C LYS A 4 24.05 -30.61 9.94
N LYS A 5 24.51 -29.35 10.06
CA LYS A 5 23.82 -28.19 9.47
C LYS A 5 23.78 -28.39 7.95
N LEU A 6 22.63 -28.87 7.44
CA LEU A 6 22.28 -28.85 6.03
C LEU A 6 22.24 -27.39 5.58
N LYS A 7 23.34 -26.91 4.99
CA LYS A 7 23.35 -25.67 4.22
C LYS A 7 22.51 -25.93 2.98
N LEU A 8 21.23 -25.55 3.04
CA LEU A 8 20.36 -25.46 1.87
C LEU A 8 20.95 -24.41 0.91
N VAL A 9 21.75 -24.87 -0.04
CA VAL A 9 22.27 -24.06 -1.13
C VAL A 9 21.14 -23.93 -2.15
N PHE A 10 20.26 -22.96 -1.93
CA PHE A 10 19.23 -22.62 -2.91
C PHE A 10 19.89 -22.06 -4.19
N PRO A 11 19.51 -22.55 -5.38
CA PRO A 11 20.02 -22.03 -6.65
C PRO A 11 19.67 -20.53 -6.79
N SER A 12 20.58 -19.74 -7.35
CA SER A 12 20.49 -18.27 -7.39
C SER A 12 19.19 -17.74 -8.00
N LYS A 13 18.64 -18.42 -9.01
CA LYS A 13 17.34 -18.08 -9.63
C LYS A 13 16.14 -18.30 -8.69
N MET A 14 16.16 -19.32 -7.82
CA MET A 14 15.08 -19.55 -6.83
C MET A 14 15.12 -18.52 -5.70
N LYS A 15 16.30 -18.07 -5.29
CA LYS A 15 16.43 -17.02 -4.27
C LYS A 15 15.74 -15.74 -4.72
N SER A 16 15.93 -15.33 -5.97
CA SER A 16 15.31 -14.14 -6.53
C SER A 16 13.78 -14.20 -6.45
N ALA A 17 13.16 -15.27 -6.95
CA ALA A 17 11.71 -15.44 -6.89
C ALA A 17 11.18 -15.42 -5.45
N TYR A 18 11.87 -16.08 -4.51
CA TYR A 18 11.47 -16.10 -3.10
C TYR A 18 11.48 -14.70 -2.48
N TRP A 19 12.49 -13.87 -2.78
CA TRP A 19 12.54 -12.48 -2.33
C TRP A 19 11.37 -11.66 -2.91
N PHE A 20 11.04 -11.85 -4.18
CA PHE A 20 9.90 -11.18 -4.80
C PHE A 20 8.57 -11.57 -4.14
N PHE A 21 8.32 -12.86 -3.93
CA PHE A 21 7.10 -13.34 -3.24
C PHE A 21 7.03 -12.84 -1.80
N SER A 22 8.14 -12.87 -1.06
CA SER A 22 8.20 -12.36 0.31
C SER A 22 7.92 -10.87 0.37
N LEU A 23 8.44 -10.09 -0.59
CA LEU A 23 8.19 -8.65 -0.68
C LEU A 23 6.73 -8.36 -0.99
N ILE A 24 6.14 -9.05 -1.96
CA ILE A 24 4.71 -8.90 -2.32
C ILE A 24 3.84 -9.25 -1.12
N TYR A 25 4.13 -10.37 -0.43
CA TYR A 25 3.40 -10.78 0.76
C TYR A 25 3.44 -9.70 1.86
N ALA A 26 4.64 -9.16 2.14
CA ALA A 26 4.80 -8.08 3.11
C ALA A 26 4.05 -6.80 2.69
N MET A 27 4.00 -6.48 1.39
CA MET A 27 3.21 -5.35 0.90
C MET A 27 1.71 -5.57 1.14
N PHE A 28 1.19 -6.76 0.85
CA PHE A 28 -0.22 -7.09 1.11
C PHE A 28 -0.56 -7.01 2.60
N GLU A 29 0.29 -7.54 3.47
CA GLU A 29 0.11 -7.47 4.92
C GLU A 29 0.06 -6.02 5.41
N VAL A 30 0.96 -5.16 4.90
CA VAL A 30 0.95 -3.73 5.22
C VAL A 30 -0.32 -3.05 4.69
N ILE A 31 -0.77 -3.36 3.47
CA ILE A 31 -2.01 -2.80 2.90
C ILE A 31 -3.21 -3.20 3.76
N GLN A 32 -3.34 -4.49 4.10
CA GLN A 32 -4.41 -4.97 4.98
C GLN A 32 -4.35 -4.29 6.35
N GLY A 33 -3.17 -4.20 6.96
CA GLY A 33 -2.97 -3.49 8.22
C GLY A 33 -3.34 -2.01 8.11
N LEU A 34 -3.13 -1.39 6.95
CA LEU A 34 -3.51 0.00 6.71
C LEU A 34 -5.03 0.15 6.72
N PHE A 35 -5.77 -0.79 6.14
CA PHE A 35 -7.24 -0.81 6.12
C PHE A 35 -7.86 -1.12 7.49
N PHE A 36 -7.40 -2.17 8.17
CA PHE A 36 -8.02 -2.61 9.43
C PHE A 36 -7.53 -1.82 10.65
N HIS A 37 -6.25 -1.47 10.68
CA HIS A 37 -5.61 -0.82 11.83
C HIS A 37 -4.72 0.36 11.40
N PRO A 38 -5.29 1.41 10.76
CA PRO A 38 -4.53 2.50 10.15
C PRO A 38 -3.60 3.19 11.15
N TYR A 39 -4.03 3.36 12.40
CA TYR A 39 -3.23 3.99 13.44
C TYR A 39 -1.93 3.23 13.74
N GLN A 40 -2.03 1.93 14.00
CA GLN A 40 -0.89 1.10 14.38
C GLN A 40 0.08 0.95 13.20
N THR A 41 -0.47 0.73 12.01
CA THR A 41 0.30 0.51 10.79
C THR A 41 1.04 1.78 10.37
N VAL A 42 0.40 2.95 10.37
CA VAL A 42 1.08 4.22 10.05
C VAL A 42 2.15 4.57 11.09
N GLN A 43 1.91 4.29 12.37
CA GLN A 43 2.93 4.46 13.40
C GLN A 43 4.16 3.59 13.12
N PHE A 44 3.95 2.34 12.73
CA PHE A 44 5.03 1.41 12.37
C PHE A 44 5.80 1.89 11.13
N LEU A 45 5.09 2.30 10.07
CA LEU A 45 5.65 2.85 8.83
C LEU A 45 6.55 4.07 9.10
N VAL A 46 6.10 5.00 9.94
CA VAL A 46 6.87 6.21 10.29
C VAL A 46 8.13 5.85 11.08
N LYS A 47 8.01 4.99 12.10
CA LYS A 47 9.13 4.57 12.97
C LYS A 47 10.20 3.78 12.22
N LYS A 48 9.79 2.78 11.43
CA LYS A 48 10.72 1.88 10.72
C LYS A 48 11.23 2.46 9.41
N LYS A 49 10.64 3.56 8.91
CA LYS A 49 10.92 4.20 7.62
C LYS A 49 10.78 3.28 6.39
N LEU A 50 10.27 2.06 6.57
CA LEU A 50 9.99 1.12 5.49
C LEU A 50 8.62 1.44 4.88
N PHE A 51 8.44 1.13 3.60
CA PHE A 51 7.14 1.18 2.91
C PHE A 51 6.36 2.50 3.00
N LYS A 52 7.00 3.64 3.28
CA LYS A 52 6.32 4.96 3.35
C LYS A 52 5.50 5.29 2.10
N ILE A 53 5.90 4.75 0.95
CA ILE A 53 5.20 4.94 -0.32
C ILE A 53 3.79 4.31 -0.30
N LEU A 54 3.55 3.28 0.52
CA LEU A 54 2.23 2.64 0.66
C LEU A 54 1.20 3.58 1.32
N ILE A 55 1.61 4.70 1.91
CA ILE A 55 0.67 5.72 2.42
C ILE A 55 -0.09 6.39 1.27
N PHE A 56 0.50 6.40 0.07
CA PHE A 56 -0.13 6.87 -1.16
C PHE A 56 -0.92 5.77 -1.86
N PHE A 57 -1.17 4.63 -1.21
CA PHE A 57 -1.93 3.52 -1.80
C PHE A 57 -3.29 3.95 -2.37
N PRO A 58 -4.13 4.75 -1.68
CA PRO A 58 -5.38 5.23 -2.26
C PRO A 58 -5.19 6.04 -3.54
N VAL A 59 -4.14 6.87 -3.61
CA VAL A 59 -3.79 7.62 -4.84
C VAL A 59 -3.37 6.65 -5.95
N PHE A 60 -2.56 5.64 -5.64
CA PHE A 60 -2.19 4.62 -6.62
C PHE A 60 -3.40 3.82 -7.11
N CYS A 61 -4.37 3.50 -6.24
CA CYS A 61 -5.62 2.88 -6.65
C CYS A 61 -6.42 3.77 -7.60
N LEU A 62 -6.56 5.07 -7.31
CA LEU A 62 -7.25 6.01 -8.19
C LEU A 62 -6.56 6.13 -9.55
N LEU A 63 -5.24 6.25 -9.55
CA LEU A 63 -4.44 6.35 -10.77
C LEU A 63 -4.53 5.06 -11.59
N PHE A 64 -4.53 3.90 -10.94
CA PHE A 64 -4.72 2.60 -11.60
C PHE A 64 -6.12 2.48 -12.21
N ILE A 65 -7.17 2.86 -11.48
CA ILE A 65 -8.56 2.86 -12.01
C ILE A 65 -8.67 3.81 -13.21
N TYR A 66 -8.06 4.99 -13.13
CA TYR A 66 -8.05 5.96 -14.23
C TYR A 66 -7.30 5.43 -15.46
N LEU A 67 -6.09 4.89 -15.28
CA LEU A 67 -5.30 4.31 -16.36
C LEU A 67 -6.00 3.11 -16.99
N LEU A 68 -6.59 2.24 -16.17
CA LEU A 68 -7.35 1.09 -16.64
C LEU A 68 -8.60 1.55 -17.40
N GLY A 69 -9.26 2.63 -16.96
CA GLY A 69 -10.33 3.28 -17.70
C GLY A 69 -9.88 3.91 -19.02
N LEU A 70 -8.66 4.43 -19.11
CA LEU A 70 -8.09 4.97 -20.35
C LEU A 70 -7.77 3.83 -21.34
N ILE A 71 -7.06 2.80 -20.87
CA ILE A 71 -6.72 1.62 -21.67
C ILE A 71 -8.00 0.91 -22.14
N LEU A 72 -8.93 0.63 -21.23
CA LEU A 72 -10.19 -0.03 -21.59
C LEU A 72 -11.16 0.89 -22.34
N GLY A 73 -11.06 2.22 -22.16
CA GLY A 73 -11.85 3.21 -22.87
C GLY A 73 -11.43 3.36 -24.33
N GLU A 74 -10.14 3.22 -24.64
CA GLU A 74 -9.64 3.06 -26.00
C GLU A 74 -10.10 1.73 -26.63
N PHE A 75 -10.19 0.65 -25.83
CA PHE A 75 -10.85 -0.60 -26.23
C PHE A 75 -12.40 -0.51 -26.21
N GLY A 76 -12.96 0.60 -25.74
CA GLY A 76 -14.29 0.71 -25.18
C GLY A 76 -15.31 1.45 -26.02
N GLN A 77 -14.96 1.93 -27.23
CA GLN A 77 -15.98 2.41 -28.18
C GLN A 77 -17.03 1.33 -28.53
N TYR A 78 -16.77 0.04 -28.22
CA TYR A 78 -17.70 -1.07 -28.48
C TYR A 78 -18.09 -1.93 -27.25
N GLY A 79 -17.54 -1.69 -26.06
CA GLY A 79 -17.67 -2.65 -24.94
C GLY A 79 -18.21 -2.12 -23.62
N PHE A 80 -17.98 -0.84 -23.30
CA PHE A 80 -18.35 -0.29 -21.98
C PHE A 80 -19.65 0.53 -21.99
N LEU A 81 -20.18 0.83 -23.19
CA LEU A 81 -21.50 1.44 -23.40
C LEU A 81 -22.68 0.55 -22.92
N PHE A 82 -22.42 -0.70 -22.53
CA PHE A 82 -23.45 -1.62 -22.03
C PHE A 82 -23.51 -1.75 -20.50
N LEU A 83 -22.67 -1.01 -19.75
CA LEU A 83 -22.72 -0.93 -18.29
C LEU A 83 -23.28 0.40 -17.78
N ASP A 84 -24.24 0.96 -18.52
CA ASP A 84 -25.00 2.17 -18.18
C ASP A 84 -26.05 1.90 -17.08
N SER A 85 -25.69 1.08 -16.09
CA SER A 85 -26.52 0.88 -14.91
C SER A 85 -26.14 1.94 -13.87
N ASN A 86 -27.15 2.61 -13.31
CA ASN A 86 -26.98 3.61 -12.25
C ASN A 86 -26.07 3.13 -11.10
N TRP A 87 -26.03 1.81 -10.87
CA TRP A 87 -25.17 1.16 -9.87
C TRP A 87 -23.67 1.25 -10.18
N VAL A 88 -23.25 1.11 -11.44
CA VAL A 88 -21.83 1.19 -11.83
C VAL A 88 -21.31 2.60 -11.64
N VAL A 89 -22.12 3.59 -12.04
CA VAL A 89 -21.81 5.02 -11.84
C VAL A 89 -21.73 5.34 -10.35
N PHE A 90 -22.69 4.86 -9.56
CA PHE A 90 -22.67 5.02 -8.10
C PHE A 90 -21.41 4.41 -7.46
N ILE A 91 -21.07 3.15 -7.79
CA ILE A 91 -19.88 2.47 -7.25
C ILE A 91 -18.61 3.22 -7.63
N LYS A 92 -18.50 3.71 -8.87
CA LYS A 92 -17.35 4.51 -9.32
C LYS A 92 -17.16 5.75 -8.44
N TYR A 93 -18.19 6.56 -8.26
CA TYR A 93 -18.09 7.77 -7.43
C TYR A 93 -17.88 7.44 -5.95
N TRP A 94 -18.50 6.38 -5.45
CA TRP A 94 -18.33 5.91 -4.08
C TRP A 94 -16.88 5.49 -3.80
N ILE A 95 -16.26 4.70 -4.69
CA ILE A 95 -14.84 4.30 -4.58
C ILE A 95 -13.95 5.54 -4.60
N VAL A 96 -14.20 6.49 -5.51
CA VAL A 96 -13.42 7.72 -5.59
C VAL A 96 -13.48 8.52 -4.28
N TYR A 97 -14.69 8.72 -3.77
CA TYR A 97 -14.91 9.44 -2.52
C TYR A 97 -14.26 8.72 -1.33
N PHE A 98 -14.44 7.41 -1.23
CA PHE A 98 -13.80 6.57 -0.22
C PHE A 98 -12.27 6.71 -0.26
N CYS A 99 -11.65 6.63 -1.45
CA CYS A 99 -10.21 6.80 -1.60
C CYS A 99 -9.72 8.19 -1.16
N ILE A 100 -10.44 9.26 -1.50
CA ILE A 100 -10.09 10.64 -1.10
C ILE A 100 -10.15 10.78 0.42
N LEU A 101 -11.25 10.35 1.04
CA LEU A 101 -11.39 10.38 2.51
C LEU A 101 -10.30 9.56 3.19
N TRP A 102 -10.04 8.36 2.69
CA TRP A 102 -9.01 7.48 3.24
C TRP A 102 -7.62 8.09 3.12
N GLN A 103 -7.32 8.74 1.98
CA GLN A 103 -6.06 9.44 1.78
C GLN A 103 -5.88 10.56 2.81
N MET A 104 -6.93 11.33 3.11
CA MET A 104 -6.88 12.39 4.13
C MET A 104 -6.58 11.80 5.53
N VAL A 105 -7.22 10.69 5.90
CA VAL A 105 -6.99 10.01 7.18
C VAL A 105 -5.53 9.54 7.30
N LEU A 106 -5.02 8.89 6.25
CA LEU A 106 -3.63 8.40 6.24
C LEU A 106 -2.62 9.54 6.31
N PHE A 107 -2.86 10.64 5.59
CA PHE A 107 -2.03 11.84 5.67
C PHE A 107 -2.03 12.45 7.07
N TYR A 108 -3.21 12.60 7.67
CA TYR A 108 -3.34 13.14 9.02
C TYR A 108 -2.54 12.30 10.04
N LEU A 109 -2.70 10.98 10.01
CA LEU A 109 -1.96 10.07 10.89
C LEU A 109 -0.45 10.14 10.62
N PHE A 110 -0.05 10.19 9.35
CA PHE A 110 1.35 10.28 8.99
C PHE A 110 2.00 11.54 9.55
N PHE A 111 1.40 12.71 9.33
CA PHE A 111 1.92 13.98 9.86
C PHE A 111 1.95 13.99 11.39
N ARG A 112 0.91 13.47 12.04
CA ARG A 112 0.84 13.36 13.50
C ARG A 112 2.01 12.56 14.06
N PHE A 113 2.27 11.36 13.53
CA PHE A 113 3.36 10.52 14.01
C PHE A 113 4.73 11.03 13.59
N TRP A 114 4.84 11.64 12.40
CA TRP A 114 6.07 12.24 11.93
C TRP A 114 6.53 13.39 12.83
N TYR A 115 5.58 14.26 13.21
CA TYR A 115 5.83 15.32 14.17
C TYR A 115 6.24 14.76 15.55
N ALA A 116 5.50 13.78 16.07
CA ALA A 116 5.80 13.14 17.36
C ALA A 116 7.20 12.49 17.36
N TRP A 117 7.56 11.79 16.28
CA TRP A 117 8.86 11.16 16.13
C TRP A 117 10.00 12.18 16.04
N ARG A 118 9.81 13.25 15.26
CA ARG A 118 10.79 14.35 15.15
C ARG A 118 11.00 15.04 16.50
N LYS A 119 9.92 15.29 17.25
CA LYS A 119 10.00 15.86 18.60
C LYS A 119 10.77 14.96 19.56
N SER A 120 10.51 13.64 19.54
CA SER A 120 11.24 12.66 20.35
C SER A 120 12.74 12.64 20.03
N ASN A 121 13.12 12.63 18.75
CA ASN A 121 14.54 12.61 18.37
C ASN A 121 15.27 13.89 18.77
N LYS A 122 14.59 15.05 18.75
CA LYS A 122 15.17 16.33 19.16
C LYS A 122 15.44 16.40 20.67
N LEU A 123 14.69 15.65 21.48
CA LEU A 123 14.90 15.55 22.93
C LEU A 123 15.93 14.47 23.30
N GLY A 124 16.07 13.42 22.49
CA GLY A 124 17.07 12.37 22.68
C GLY A 124 18.49 12.73 22.25
N SER A 125 18.72 13.89 21.60
CA SER A 125 20.06 14.40 21.27
C SER A 125 20.59 15.44 22.26
N VAL A 126 19.85 15.69 23.35
CA VAL A 126 20.19 16.65 24.41
C VAL A 126 20.79 15.93 25.64
N TYR A 127 20.89 14.59 25.57
CA TYR A 127 21.54 13.74 26.56
C TYR A 127 22.65 12.93 25.89
#